data_AF-A0AAD4ZHQ4-F1
#
_entry.id   AF-A0AAD4ZHQ4-F1
#
_cell.length_a   1.000
_cell.length_b   1.000
_cell.length_c   1.000
_cell.angle_alpha   90.00
_cell.angle_beta   90.00
_cell.angle_gamma   90.00
#
_symmetry.space_group_name_H-M   'P 1'
#
loop_
_entity.id
_entity.type
_entity.pdbx_description
1 polymer ?
#
loop_
_entity_poly.entity_id
_entity_poly.type
_entity_poly.pdbx_seq_one_letter_code
_entity_poly.pdbx_strand_id
1 'polypeptide(L)'
;MAETYSTTSPDLKEEGWGTTNIVLITNEGSGAIIVGVDSSVDNVIGRACGDVVNNGVHCAPKIVVKDGILRAPEMARSYIADWFEKCGRLIGRSTQYDFEGCLIMAGWDAKDAPYVCDVQRYGLTYVTRSKECVGFVNGSGRERVMEYFRACRLENKVQSSIELSQNVIRGLLCAALFDENSGGNLCVFEVKKKNVEVVYHRSVLGALSEYYNDLVSYLSHSLILIVETQRYPYTHENNVRLNDIFREKLPRYRENVVVRRGENFVVRLAHFDNADDQLYQQLRIENCQRNVTPETEAVMEEFGLEQFQQEGILFGLPTWKLVQALDLWKL
;
A
#
# COMPACT_ATOMS: atom_id res chain seq x y z
N MET A 1 -40.46 18.07 -18.30
CA MET A 1 -39.39 17.56 -19.18
C MET A 1 -38.11 17.64 -18.38
N ALA A 2 -37.44 16.50 -18.24
CA ALA A 2 -36.24 16.35 -17.45
C ALA A 2 -35.05 17.03 -18.16
N GLU A 3 -34.42 18.00 -17.52
CA GLU A 3 -33.06 18.40 -17.87
C GLU A 3 -32.12 17.61 -16.96
N THR A 4 -31.53 16.60 -17.58
CA THR A 4 -30.47 15.73 -17.06
C THR A 4 -29.25 16.57 -16.69
N TYR A 5 -29.01 16.76 -15.40
CA TYR A 5 -27.70 17.10 -14.88
C TYR A 5 -26.75 15.93 -15.16
N SER A 6 -25.84 16.15 -16.10
CA SER A 6 -24.65 15.33 -16.31
C SER A 6 -23.76 15.45 -15.07
N THR A 7 -23.84 14.46 -14.17
CA THR A 7 -22.92 14.27 -13.05
C THR A 7 -21.97 13.13 -13.37
N THR A 8 -20.93 13.42 -14.14
CA THR A 8 -19.67 12.68 -14.10
C THR A 8 -18.56 13.70 -14.35
N SER A 9 -17.97 14.21 -13.27
CA SER A 9 -16.67 14.89 -13.32
C SER A 9 -15.61 13.81 -13.60
N PRO A 10 -14.87 13.85 -14.71
CA PRO A 10 -13.87 12.85 -15.08
C PRO A 10 -12.46 13.21 -14.61
N ASP A 11 -12.33 13.97 -13.51
CA ASP A 11 -11.03 14.31 -12.93
C ASP A 11 -10.99 13.85 -11.48
N LEU A 12 -10.25 12.76 -11.25
CA LEU A 12 -9.46 12.39 -10.04
C LEU A 12 -9.34 10.86 -9.95
N LYS A 13 -8.31 10.29 -10.59
CA LYS A 13 -7.72 9.01 -10.13
C LYS A 13 -6.72 9.26 -8.96
N GLU A 14 -6.98 10.27 -8.12
CA GLU A 14 -6.47 10.37 -6.74
C GLU A 14 -7.38 9.64 -5.74
N GLU A 15 -8.56 9.19 -6.18
CA GLU A 15 -9.42 8.28 -5.43
C GLU A 15 -9.04 6.82 -5.75
N GLY A 16 -7.85 6.39 -5.29
CA GLY A 16 -7.52 4.97 -5.17
C GLY A 16 -8.10 4.44 -3.86
N TRP A 17 -9.13 3.60 -3.93
CA TRP A 17 -9.95 3.14 -2.81
C TRP A 17 -9.31 1.98 -2.00
N GLY A 18 -7.98 1.98 -1.87
CA GLY A 18 -7.28 1.06 -0.97
C GLY A 18 -6.24 1.78 -0.14
N THR A 19 -6.20 1.41 1.13
CA THR A 19 -5.18 1.85 2.08
C THR A 19 -4.96 0.66 2.98
N THR A 20 -3.72 0.18 3.07
CA THR A 20 -3.36 -0.91 3.98
C THR A 20 -2.90 -0.32 5.30
N ASN A 21 -3.56 -0.75 6.37
CA ASN A 21 -3.30 -0.28 7.72
C ASN A 21 -3.03 -1.47 8.62
N ILE A 22 -1.95 -1.37 9.39
CA ILE A 22 -1.49 -2.39 10.34
C ILE A 22 -1.39 -1.70 11.69
N VAL A 23 -1.99 -2.26 12.74
CA VAL A 23 -1.77 -1.78 14.10
C VAL A 23 -1.51 -2.98 15.00
N LEU A 24 -0.32 -3.05 15.57
CA LEU A 24 0.14 -4.16 16.41
C LEU A 24 0.64 -3.67 17.77
N ILE A 25 0.38 -4.45 18.82
CA ILE A 25 0.93 -4.24 20.17
C ILE A 25 2.10 -5.21 20.37
N THR A 26 3.22 -4.70 20.88
CA THR A 26 4.38 -5.53 21.25
C THR A 26 4.10 -6.41 22.47
N ASN A 27 4.83 -7.51 22.59
CA ASN A 27 4.91 -8.32 23.81
C ASN A 27 5.49 -7.54 25.00
N GLU A 28 5.31 -8.10 26.21
CA GLU A 28 5.67 -7.49 27.50
C GLU A 28 7.06 -6.81 27.52
N GLY A 29 7.12 -5.56 28.00
CA GLY A 29 8.36 -4.86 28.32
C GLY A 29 8.49 -3.48 27.66
N SER A 30 8.23 -3.37 26.36
CA SER A 30 8.34 -2.08 25.63
C SER A 30 7.05 -1.25 25.71
N GLY A 31 5.89 -1.91 25.78
CA GLY A 31 4.58 -1.26 25.78
C GLY A 31 4.27 -0.47 24.51
N ALA A 32 5.10 -0.57 23.47
CA ALA A 32 4.92 0.21 22.25
C ALA A 32 3.76 -0.34 21.41
N ILE A 33 2.97 0.56 20.84
CA ILE A 33 1.99 0.23 19.81
C ILE A 33 2.61 0.70 18.49
N ILE A 34 2.72 -0.20 17.52
CA ILE A 34 3.25 0.11 16.20
C ILE A 34 2.08 0.24 15.23
N VAL A 35 2.00 1.40 14.56
CA VAL A 35 0.98 1.71 13.55
C VAL A 35 1.69 1.86 12.22
N GLY A 36 1.37 1.01 11.26
CA GLY A 36 1.80 1.11 9.87
C GLY A 36 0.65 1.51 8.96
N VAL A 37 0.92 2.43 8.04
CA VAL A 37 0.00 2.84 6.98
C VAL A 37 0.76 2.99 5.68
N ASP A 38 0.13 2.63 4.58
CA ASP A 38 0.55 3.14 3.29
C ASP A 38 -0.21 4.43 2.94
N SER A 39 0.31 5.17 1.98
CA SER A 39 -0.23 6.46 1.55
C SER A 39 -0.34 6.48 0.05
N SER A 40 -1.29 5.70 -0.47
CA SER A 40 -1.78 5.88 -1.84
C SER A 40 -2.40 7.28 -2.05
N VAL A 41 -2.69 8.01 -0.95
CA VAL A 41 -3.21 9.37 -0.93
C VAL A 41 -2.30 10.28 -0.08
N ASP A 42 -1.78 11.36 -0.67
CA ASP A 42 -0.77 12.27 -0.07
C ASP A 42 -1.18 12.98 1.25
N ASN A 43 -2.41 12.79 1.72
CA ASN A 43 -2.95 13.44 2.93
C ASN A 43 -3.15 12.51 4.14
N VAL A 44 -2.71 11.24 4.09
CA VAL A 44 -2.93 10.27 5.19
C VAL A 44 -2.20 10.67 6.47
N ILE A 45 -0.98 11.21 6.40
CA ILE A 45 -0.16 11.58 7.58
C ILE A 45 -0.84 12.68 8.42
N GLY A 46 -1.40 13.71 7.77
CA GLY A 46 -2.16 14.76 8.46
C GLY A 46 -3.49 14.30 9.04
N ARG A 47 -4.08 13.23 8.47
CA ARG A 47 -5.38 12.66 8.88
C ARG A 47 -5.26 11.58 9.96
N ALA A 48 -4.18 10.80 9.97
CA ALA A 48 -3.89 9.78 11.00
C ALA A 48 -3.51 10.41 12.35
N CYS A 49 -2.90 11.60 12.32
CA CYS A 49 -2.50 12.39 13.48
C CYS A 49 -3.46 13.54 13.82
N GLY A 50 -4.55 13.71 13.08
CA GLY A 50 -5.49 14.83 13.23
C GLY A 50 -6.67 14.54 14.15
N ASP A 51 -7.20 15.58 14.81
CA ASP A 51 -8.44 15.52 15.56
C ASP A 51 -9.62 15.06 14.69
N VAL A 52 -10.57 14.35 15.31
CA VAL A 52 -11.80 13.89 14.68
C VAL A 52 -12.47 15.07 13.96
N VAL A 53 -12.72 14.95 12.65
CA VAL A 53 -13.99 15.30 11.95
C VAL A 53 -13.78 15.51 10.43
N ASN A 54 -14.80 15.06 9.66
CA ASN A 54 -15.15 15.40 8.27
C ASN A 54 -14.25 14.91 7.12
N ASN A 55 -14.54 13.70 6.63
CA ASN A 55 -15.23 13.48 5.34
C ASN A 55 -15.36 11.96 5.12
N GLY A 56 -16.33 11.56 4.28
CA GLY A 56 -16.73 10.17 4.08
C GLY A 56 -15.57 9.26 3.68
N VAL A 57 -15.63 8.01 4.18
CA VAL A 57 -14.81 6.86 3.78
C VAL A 57 -13.29 7.07 3.95
N HIS A 58 -12.78 6.86 5.16
CA HIS A 58 -11.34 6.93 5.45
C HIS A 58 -10.86 5.72 6.27
N CYS A 59 -10.11 4.85 5.60
CA CYS A 59 -9.37 3.73 6.19
C CYS A 59 -8.01 4.22 6.70
N ALA A 60 -7.96 5.20 7.60
CA ALA A 60 -6.70 5.61 8.24
C ALA A 60 -6.79 5.30 9.74
N PRO A 61 -5.79 4.62 10.35
CA PRO A 61 -5.77 4.40 11.78
C PRO A 61 -5.69 5.74 12.49
N LYS A 62 -6.51 5.89 13.53
CA LYS A 62 -6.51 7.08 14.36
C LYS A 62 -5.78 6.80 15.66
N ILE A 63 -4.83 7.68 15.99
CA ILE A 63 -4.06 7.56 17.21
C ILE A 63 -4.69 8.45 18.29
N VAL A 64 -5.11 7.85 19.41
CA VAL A 64 -5.68 8.57 20.54
C VAL A 64 -4.63 8.63 21.66
N VAL A 65 -4.06 9.82 21.87
CA VAL A 65 -3.06 10.04 22.92
C VAL A 65 -3.76 10.33 24.26
N LYS A 66 -3.81 9.29 25.11
CA LYS A 66 -4.20 9.30 26.54
C LYS A 66 -5.68 9.58 26.86
N ASP A 67 -6.21 8.86 27.85
CA ASP A 67 -7.54 9.03 28.50
C ASP A 67 -8.80 8.91 27.58
N GLY A 68 -8.61 8.61 26.29
CA GLY A 68 -9.70 8.52 25.31
C GLY A 68 -9.92 7.14 24.68
N ILE A 69 -8.97 6.19 24.74
CA ILE A 69 -9.07 4.97 23.92
C ILE A 69 -10.24 4.05 24.26
N LEU A 70 -10.81 4.15 25.47
CA LEU A 70 -12.00 3.38 25.85
C LEU A 70 -13.33 4.11 25.56
N ARG A 71 -13.29 5.40 25.18
CA ARG A 71 -14.47 6.23 24.88
C ARG A 71 -14.53 6.67 23.41
N ALA A 72 -13.41 7.01 22.82
CA ALA A 72 -13.28 7.46 21.43
C ALA A 72 -13.81 6.43 20.42
N PRO A 73 -13.57 5.10 20.59
CA PRO A 73 -14.19 4.10 19.72
C PRO A 73 -15.72 4.09 19.78
N GLU A 74 -16.31 4.28 20.96
CA GLU A 74 -17.78 4.34 21.10
C GLU A 74 -18.37 5.55 20.40
N MET A 75 -17.71 6.71 20.51
CA MET A 75 -18.10 7.92 19.79
C MET A 75 -17.99 7.73 18.27
N ALA A 76 -16.88 7.16 17.80
CA ALA A 76 -16.68 6.89 16.38
C ALA A 76 -17.70 5.87 15.84
N ARG A 77 -17.99 4.79 16.58
CA ARG A 77 -19.03 3.83 16.21
C ARG A 77 -20.40 4.49 16.12
N SER A 78 -20.75 5.35 17.08
CA SER A 78 -22.02 6.07 17.07
C SER A 78 -22.13 6.99 15.85
N TYR A 79 -21.06 7.70 15.51
CA TYR A 79 -20.98 8.50 14.29
C TYR A 79 -21.16 7.65 13.02
N ILE A 80 -20.48 6.49 12.93
CA ILE A 80 -20.61 5.56 11.80
C ILE A 80 -22.05 5.04 11.67
N ALA A 81 -22.68 4.67 12.79
CA ALA A 81 -24.05 4.20 12.82
C ALA A 81 -25.05 5.30 12.37
N ASP A 82 -24.90 6.52 12.88
CA ASP A 82 -25.71 7.68 12.51
C ASP A 82 -25.58 8.04 11.03
N TRP A 83 -24.35 8.02 10.50
CA TRP A 83 -24.10 8.24 9.08
C TRP A 83 -24.81 7.20 8.23
N PHE A 84 -24.72 5.93 8.62
CA PHE A 84 -25.39 4.85 7.91
C PHE A 84 -26.91 5.01 7.94
N GLU A 85 -27.49 5.37 9.07
CA GLU A 85 -28.94 5.58 9.18
C GLU A 85 -29.43 6.73 8.30
N LYS A 86 -28.68 7.84 8.28
CA LYS A 86 -29.05 9.05 7.52
C LYS A 86 -28.81 8.89 6.02
N CYS A 87 -27.65 8.38 5.62
CA CYS A 87 -27.25 8.23 4.22
C CYS A 87 -27.81 6.95 3.59
N GLY A 88 -27.85 5.83 4.31
CA GLY A 88 -28.39 4.56 3.81
C GLY A 88 -29.90 4.60 3.50
N ARG A 89 -30.65 5.52 4.12
CA ARG A 89 -32.07 5.78 3.78
C ARG A 89 -32.27 6.60 2.51
N LEU A 90 -31.31 7.48 2.16
CA LEU A 90 -31.40 8.36 0.99
C LEU A 90 -31.07 7.65 -0.33
N ILE A 91 -30.31 6.55 -0.29
CA ILE A 91 -29.70 5.93 -1.49
C ILE A 91 -30.29 4.54 -1.79
N GLY A 92 -31.43 4.19 -1.19
CA GLY A 92 -32.24 3.03 -1.57
C GLY A 92 -31.47 1.73 -1.74
N ARG A 93 -30.91 1.14 -0.66
CA ARG A 93 -30.27 -0.20 -0.66
C ARG A 93 -29.30 -0.48 -1.82
N SER A 94 -28.67 0.55 -2.39
CA SER A 94 -27.51 0.34 -3.24
C SER A 94 -26.35 -0.07 -2.32
N THR A 95 -25.83 -1.28 -2.50
CA THR A 95 -24.62 -1.81 -1.82
C THR A 95 -23.37 -0.95 -2.09
N GLN A 96 -23.46 0.02 -3.00
CA GLN A 96 -22.39 0.92 -3.40
C GLN A 96 -22.03 2.00 -2.37
N TYR A 97 -22.82 2.14 -1.28
CA TYR A 97 -22.60 3.14 -0.22
C TYR A 97 -22.67 2.53 1.19
N ASP A 98 -22.46 1.21 1.31
CA ASP A 98 -22.20 0.64 2.62
C ASP A 98 -20.91 1.29 3.16
N PHE A 99 -20.93 1.76 4.41
CA PHE A 99 -19.71 2.23 5.06
C PHE A 99 -18.77 1.03 5.23
N GLU A 100 -17.88 0.84 4.25
CA GLU A 100 -16.79 -0.14 4.28
C GLU A 100 -15.54 0.43 5.00
N GLY A 101 -15.69 1.56 5.69
CA GLY A 101 -14.61 2.13 6.48
C GLY A 101 -14.27 1.23 7.67
N CYS A 102 -13.11 0.60 7.65
CA CYS A 102 -12.57 -0.11 8.80
C CYS A 102 -11.64 0.83 9.58
N LEU A 103 -12.12 1.35 10.71
CA LEU A 103 -11.36 2.28 11.53
C LEU A 103 -10.62 1.54 12.64
N ILE A 104 -9.29 1.53 12.59
CA ILE A 104 -8.48 1.03 13.70
C ILE A 104 -8.09 2.22 14.58
N MET A 105 -8.31 2.10 15.88
CA MET A 105 -7.83 3.07 16.86
C MET A 105 -6.73 2.47 17.72
N ALA A 106 -5.74 3.27 18.08
CA ALA A 106 -4.64 2.85 18.93
C ALA A 106 -4.36 3.91 19.99
N GLY A 107 -4.12 3.49 21.23
CA GLY A 107 -3.87 4.45 22.31
C GLY A 107 -3.67 3.81 23.68
N TRP A 108 -3.63 4.66 24.70
CA TRP A 108 -3.39 4.27 26.08
C TRP A 108 -4.57 4.69 26.96
N ASP A 109 -4.96 3.82 27.90
CA ASP A 109 -5.98 4.15 28.90
C ASP A 109 -5.40 4.97 30.07
N ALA A 110 -6.27 5.37 30.99
CA ALA A 110 -5.91 6.16 32.18
C ALA A 110 -4.97 5.42 33.16
N LYS A 111 -4.83 4.09 33.02
CA LYS A 111 -3.96 3.23 33.81
C LYS A 111 -2.67 2.88 33.06
N ASP A 112 -2.37 3.59 31.97
CA ASP A 112 -1.22 3.33 31.12
C ASP A 112 -1.20 1.90 30.52
N ALA A 113 -2.36 1.33 30.25
CA ALA A 113 -2.49 0.09 29.47
C ALA A 113 -2.69 0.43 27.98
N PRO A 114 -1.93 -0.19 27.06
CA PRO A 114 -2.09 0.00 25.63
C PRO A 114 -3.33 -0.76 25.14
N TYR A 115 -4.07 -0.14 24.22
CA TYR A 115 -5.20 -0.74 23.54
C TYR A 115 -5.14 -0.45 22.05
N VAL A 116 -5.57 -1.45 21.29
CA VAL A 116 -5.93 -1.30 19.90
C VAL A 116 -7.38 -1.75 19.76
N CYS A 117 -8.17 -0.96 19.05
CA CYS A 117 -9.58 -1.21 18.83
C CYS A 117 -9.89 -1.23 17.34
N ASP A 118 -10.47 -2.32 16.86
CA ASP A 118 -11.14 -2.36 15.57
C ASP A 118 -12.58 -1.87 15.75
N VAL A 119 -12.88 -0.73 15.11
CA VAL A 119 -14.17 -0.06 15.17
C VAL A 119 -14.99 -0.46 13.95
N GLN A 120 -15.96 -1.33 14.18
CA GLN A 120 -16.89 -1.78 13.15
C GLN A 120 -18.26 -1.16 13.38
N ARG A 121 -19.09 -1.14 12.33
CA ARG A 121 -20.48 -0.67 12.40
C ARG A 121 -21.27 -1.32 13.54
N TYR A 122 -21.14 -2.64 13.70
CA TYR A 122 -21.96 -3.43 14.61
C TYR A 122 -21.31 -3.67 15.97
N GLY A 123 -20.07 -3.27 16.19
CA GLY A 123 -19.37 -3.59 17.42
C GLY A 123 -17.97 -3.02 17.50
N LEU A 124 -17.38 -3.18 18.68
CA LEU A 124 -16.01 -2.80 18.99
C LEU A 124 -15.26 -4.06 19.40
N THR A 125 -14.10 -4.30 18.80
CA THR A 125 -13.21 -5.38 19.22
C THR A 125 -11.93 -4.76 19.77
N TYR A 126 -11.60 -5.07 21.02
CA TYR A 126 -10.41 -4.55 21.68
C TYR A 126 -9.37 -5.65 21.85
N VAL A 127 -8.11 -5.30 21.62
CA VAL A 127 -6.95 -6.07 22.08
C VAL A 127 -6.07 -5.18 22.96
N THR A 128 -5.43 -5.81 23.94
CA THR A 128 -4.47 -5.18 24.86
C THR A 128 -3.25 -6.09 25.00
N ARG A 129 -2.37 -5.83 25.97
CA ARG A 129 -1.15 -6.61 26.20
C ARG A 129 -1.46 -8.11 26.21
N SER A 130 -0.69 -8.85 25.42
CA SER A 130 -0.71 -10.31 25.33
C SER A 130 0.73 -10.84 25.39
N LYS A 131 0.87 -12.16 25.57
CA LYS A 131 2.14 -12.89 25.40
C LYS A 131 2.52 -13.03 23.92
N GLU A 132 1.58 -12.77 23.03
CA GLU A 132 1.72 -12.81 21.58
C GLU A 132 1.54 -11.40 21.02
N CYS A 133 2.16 -11.14 19.87
CA CYS A 133 1.92 -9.89 19.16
C CYS A 133 0.49 -9.91 18.62
N VAL A 134 -0.34 -8.98 19.11
CA VAL A 134 -1.77 -8.91 18.79
C VAL A 134 -2.12 -7.54 18.23
N GLY A 135 -3.11 -7.50 17.35
CA GLY A 135 -3.53 -6.29 16.68
C GLY A 135 -4.46 -6.56 15.51
N PHE A 136 -4.58 -5.59 14.62
CA PHE A 136 -5.46 -5.68 13.46
C PHE A 136 -4.75 -5.21 12.21
N VAL A 137 -5.19 -5.78 11.08
CA VAL A 137 -4.82 -5.35 9.74
C VAL A 137 -6.10 -5.13 8.97
N ASN A 138 -6.26 -3.95 8.38
CA ASN A 138 -7.43 -3.57 7.59
C ASN A 138 -6.99 -2.94 6.26
N GLY A 139 -7.89 -2.94 5.28
CA GLY A 139 -7.60 -2.50 3.91
C GLY A 139 -7.55 -3.63 2.89
N SER A 140 -7.42 -3.28 1.61
CA SER A 140 -7.32 -4.23 0.49
C SER A 140 -6.11 -5.15 0.60
N GLY A 141 -4.94 -4.60 0.96
CA GLY A 141 -3.71 -5.37 1.13
C GLY A 141 -3.64 -6.23 2.39
N ARG A 142 -4.72 -6.32 3.18
CA ARG A 142 -4.77 -7.13 4.41
C ARG A 142 -4.32 -8.56 4.17
N GLU A 143 -4.79 -9.20 3.11
CA GLU A 143 -4.44 -10.60 2.84
C GLU A 143 -2.95 -10.77 2.61
N ARG A 144 -2.31 -9.83 1.88
CA ARG A 144 -0.86 -9.82 1.62
C ARG A 144 -0.04 -9.66 2.90
N VAL A 145 -0.46 -8.75 3.78
CA VAL A 145 0.19 -8.60 5.10
C VAL A 145 0.08 -9.90 5.90
N MET A 146 -1.11 -10.52 5.94
CA MET A 146 -1.33 -11.73 6.72
C MET A 146 -0.56 -12.93 6.16
N GLU A 147 -0.45 -13.05 4.84
CA GLU A 147 0.42 -14.03 4.17
C GLU A 147 1.88 -13.87 4.61
N TYR A 148 2.40 -12.63 4.58
CA TYR A 148 3.75 -12.32 5.04
C TYR A 148 3.95 -12.65 6.53
N PHE A 149 3.02 -12.25 7.39
CA PHE A 149 3.09 -12.50 8.83
C PHE A 149 3.11 -14.00 9.18
N ARG A 150 2.30 -14.80 8.47
CA ARG A 150 2.30 -16.26 8.62
C ARG A 150 3.62 -16.88 8.16
N ALA A 151 4.15 -16.45 7.02
CA ALA A 151 5.44 -16.93 6.50
C ALA A 151 6.58 -16.64 7.48
N CYS A 152 6.56 -15.47 8.12
CA CYS A 152 7.54 -15.06 9.14
C CYS A 152 7.25 -15.59 10.54
N ARG A 153 6.15 -16.31 10.76
CA ARG A 153 5.72 -16.86 12.06
C ARG A 153 5.68 -15.81 13.19
N LEU A 154 5.20 -14.59 12.88
CA LEU A 154 5.19 -13.47 13.84
C LEU A 154 4.39 -13.74 15.13
N GLU A 155 3.47 -14.70 15.06
CA GLU A 155 2.70 -15.21 16.19
C GLU A 155 3.60 -15.78 17.31
N ASN A 156 4.85 -16.17 17.01
CA ASN A 156 5.66 -17.03 17.89
C ASN A 156 6.85 -16.35 18.61
N LYS A 157 6.78 -15.04 18.91
CA LYS A 157 7.66 -14.23 19.78
C LYS A 157 8.42 -13.12 19.05
N VAL A 158 7.73 -12.02 18.77
CA VAL A 158 8.42 -10.74 18.57
C VAL A 158 8.99 -10.29 19.92
N GLN A 159 10.30 -10.04 19.98
CA GLN A 159 11.04 -9.78 21.23
C GLN A 159 11.26 -8.29 21.51
N SER A 160 11.10 -7.41 20.51
CA SER A 160 11.33 -5.97 20.65
C SER A 160 10.42 -5.12 19.77
N SER A 161 10.28 -3.82 20.11
CA SER A 161 9.58 -2.84 19.27
C SER A 161 10.28 -2.61 17.92
N ILE A 162 11.61 -2.75 17.87
CA ILE A 162 12.39 -2.64 16.64
C ILE A 162 12.05 -3.79 15.68
N GLU A 163 12.08 -5.02 16.17
CA GLU A 163 11.70 -6.20 15.40
C GLU A 163 10.25 -6.11 14.92
N LEU A 164 9.33 -5.64 15.79
CA LEU A 164 7.95 -5.41 15.39
C LEU A 164 7.84 -4.37 14.26
N SER A 165 8.56 -3.25 14.39
CA SER A 165 8.56 -2.19 13.40
C SER A 165 9.06 -2.68 12.04
N GLN A 166 10.16 -3.44 12.02
CA GLN A 166 10.67 -4.04 10.78
C GLN A 166 9.66 -4.97 10.11
N ASN A 167 8.98 -5.80 10.90
CA ASN A 167 7.95 -6.70 10.37
C ASN A 167 6.73 -5.94 9.85
N VAL A 168 6.32 -4.85 10.53
CA VAL A 168 5.24 -3.97 10.04
C VAL A 168 5.64 -3.29 8.73
N ILE A 169 6.86 -2.76 8.62
CA ILE A 169 7.38 -2.13 7.39
C ILE A 169 7.34 -3.14 6.24
N ARG A 170 7.88 -4.35 6.44
CA ARG A 170 7.92 -5.38 5.41
C ARG A 170 6.53 -5.91 5.05
N GLY A 171 5.62 -6.00 6.03
CA GLY A 171 4.21 -6.33 5.79
C GLY A 171 3.52 -5.30 4.90
N LEU A 172 3.67 -4.01 5.21
CA LEU A 172 3.17 -2.92 4.36
C LEU A 172 3.80 -2.95 2.96
N LEU A 173 5.11 -3.20 2.89
CA LEU A 173 5.82 -3.29 1.62
C LEU A 173 5.30 -4.47 0.78
N CYS A 174 5.05 -5.64 1.38
CA CYS A 174 4.38 -6.74 0.69
C CYS A 174 3.00 -6.35 0.18
N ALA A 175 2.19 -5.64 0.96
CA ALA A 175 0.91 -5.14 0.47
C ALA A 175 1.10 -4.20 -0.74
N ALA A 176 1.94 -3.18 -0.62
CA ALA A 176 2.20 -2.23 -1.68
C ALA A 176 2.82 -2.83 -2.96
N LEU A 177 3.52 -3.96 -2.84
CA LEU A 177 4.12 -4.66 -3.98
C LEU A 177 3.17 -5.66 -4.63
N PHE A 178 2.07 -6.09 -3.99
CA PHE A 178 1.24 -7.20 -4.46
C PHE A 178 -0.28 -6.99 -4.31
N ASP A 179 -0.71 -5.77 -3.97
CA ASP A 179 -2.11 -5.31 -3.96
C ASP A 179 -2.22 -4.03 -4.79
N GLU A 180 -3.06 -4.05 -5.83
CA GLU A 180 -3.19 -2.95 -6.80
C GLU A 180 -3.72 -1.65 -6.18
N ASN A 181 -4.31 -1.73 -4.99
CA ASN A 181 -4.88 -0.59 -4.28
C ASN A 181 -4.00 -0.12 -3.11
N SER A 182 -2.81 -0.70 -2.92
CA SER A 182 -1.83 -0.32 -1.88
C SER A 182 -0.61 0.36 -2.50
N GLY A 183 0.02 1.31 -1.81
CA GLY A 183 1.24 1.94 -2.32
C GLY A 183 1.57 3.35 -1.83
N GLY A 184 2.29 4.10 -2.66
CA GLY A 184 2.77 5.45 -2.36
C GLY A 184 3.95 5.48 -1.39
N ASN A 185 3.78 6.07 -0.20
CA ASN A 185 4.78 5.99 0.87
C ASN A 185 4.33 5.07 2.00
N LEU A 186 5.28 4.32 2.55
CA LEU A 186 5.11 3.53 3.75
C LEU A 186 5.48 4.40 4.96
N CYS A 187 4.53 4.58 5.86
CA CYS A 187 4.71 5.31 7.10
C CYS A 187 4.48 4.38 8.29
N VAL A 188 5.44 4.35 9.22
CA VAL A 188 5.31 3.60 10.47
C VAL A 188 5.55 4.53 11.65
N PHE A 189 4.66 4.43 12.63
CA PHE A 189 4.63 5.21 13.85
C PHE A 189 4.78 4.31 15.06
N GLU A 190 5.51 4.80 16.06
CA GLU A 190 5.51 4.25 17.40
C GLU A 190 4.65 5.14 18.31
N VAL A 191 3.56 4.59 18.83
CA VAL A 191 2.64 5.28 19.74
C VAL A 191 3.06 4.99 21.18
N LYS A 192 3.67 5.99 21.80
CA LYS A 192 4.07 5.97 23.21
C LYS A 192 2.99 6.64 24.06
N LYS A 193 3.12 6.53 25.37
CA LYS A 193 2.14 7.08 26.33
C LYS A 193 1.88 8.58 26.19
N LYS A 194 2.91 9.34 25.79
CA LYS A 194 2.90 10.81 25.81
C LYS A 194 3.06 11.45 24.43
N ASN A 195 3.45 10.68 23.43
CA ASN A 195 3.75 11.16 22.09
C ASN A 195 3.62 10.05 21.06
N VAL A 196 3.57 10.47 19.80
CA VAL A 196 3.65 9.61 18.62
C VAL A 196 4.92 9.99 17.89
N GLU A 197 5.73 9.00 17.54
CA GLU A 197 6.97 9.22 16.80
C GLU A 197 6.89 8.54 15.44
N VAL A 198 7.32 9.23 14.39
CA VAL A 198 7.50 8.63 13.06
C VAL A 198 8.80 7.84 13.10
N VAL A 199 8.72 6.53 13.00
CA VAL A 199 9.89 5.63 13.01
C VAL A 199 10.31 5.19 11.60
N TYR A 200 9.41 5.30 10.63
CA TYR A 200 9.70 5.01 9.23
C TYR A 200 8.88 5.88 8.29
N HIS A 201 9.51 6.41 7.24
CA HIS A 201 8.82 7.10 6.15
C HIS A 201 9.66 7.01 4.88
N ARG A 202 9.25 6.15 3.94
CA ARG A 202 9.90 5.96 2.63
C ARG A 202 8.87 5.68 1.55
N SER A 203 9.21 6.01 0.31
CA SER A 203 8.46 5.52 -0.85
C SER A 203 8.53 3.99 -0.93
N VAL A 204 7.56 3.36 -1.60
CA VAL A 204 7.58 1.90 -1.84
C VAL A 204 8.91 1.46 -2.44
N LEU A 205 9.42 2.17 -3.44
CA LEU A 205 10.69 1.82 -4.07
C LEU A 205 11.90 2.01 -3.14
N GLY A 206 11.92 3.07 -2.33
CA GLY A 206 12.99 3.28 -1.34
C GLY A 206 12.97 2.19 -0.26
N ALA A 207 11.79 1.79 0.19
CA ALA A 207 11.63 0.68 1.11
C ALA A 207 12.03 -0.66 0.47
N LEU A 208 11.70 -0.89 -0.80
CA LEU A 208 12.16 -2.06 -1.53
C LEU A 208 13.68 -2.08 -1.68
N SER A 209 14.33 -0.95 -1.92
CA SER A 209 15.79 -0.88 -1.97
C SER A 209 16.44 -1.23 -0.63
N GLU A 210 15.82 -0.86 0.49
CA GLU A 210 16.31 -1.15 1.85
C GLU A 210 16.10 -2.63 2.23
N TYR A 211 14.92 -3.18 1.92
CA TYR A 211 14.49 -4.54 2.30
C TYR A 211 14.58 -5.55 1.16
N TYR A 212 15.36 -5.27 0.12
CA TYR A 212 15.45 -6.09 -1.08
C TYR A 212 15.77 -7.56 -0.76
N ASN A 213 16.77 -7.80 0.07
CA ASN A 213 17.21 -9.16 0.41
C ASN A 213 16.14 -9.96 1.17
N ASP A 214 15.28 -9.28 1.93
CA ASP A 214 14.19 -9.92 2.66
C ASP A 214 13.00 -10.30 1.73
N LEU A 215 12.88 -9.64 0.58
CA LEU A 215 11.72 -9.75 -0.31
C LEU A 215 12.03 -10.30 -1.71
N VAL A 216 13.30 -10.47 -2.08
CA VAL A 216 13.72 -10.91 -3.42
C VAL A 216 13.04 -12.21 -3.86
N SER A 217 12.78 -13.15 -2.94
CA SER A 217 12.08 -14.39 -3.25
C SER A 217 10.62 -14.18 -3.67
N TYR A 218 9.96 -13.13 -3.17
CA TYR A 218 8.59 -12.78 -3.57
C TYR A 218 8.55 -12.12 -4.95
N LEU A 219 9.67 -11.54 -5.40
CA LEU A 219 9.79 -10.87 -6.69
C LEU A 219 10.13 -11.81 -7.85
N SER A 220 10.33 -13.10 -7.59
CA SER A 220 10.77 -14.08 -8.60
C SER A 220 9.84 -14.14 -9.81
N HIS A 221 8.55 -13.88 -9.60
CA HIS A 221 7.53 -13.92 -10.66
C HIS A 221 7.16 -12.53 -11.19
N SER A 222 8.07 -11.55 -11.06
CA SER A 222 7.79 -10.15 -11.39
C SER A 222 8.84 -9.55 -12.32
N LEU A 223 8.43 -8.57 -13.12
CA LEU A 223 9.30 -7.73 -13.93
C LEU A 223 9.07 -6.26 -13.56
N ILE A 224 10.14 -5.47 -13.56
CA ILE A 224 10.02 -4.02 -13.51
C ILE A 224 9.70 -3.53 -14.91
N LEU A 225 8.69 -2.66 -15.04
CA LEU A 225 8.38 -1.92 -16.25
C LEU A 225 8.61 -0.42 -16.00
N ILE A 226 9.33 0.23 -16.90
CA ILE A 226 9.62 1.67 -16.86
C ILE A 226 8.92 2.29 -18.05
N VAL A 227 7.94 3.14 -17.75
CA VAL A 227 7.07 3.77 -18.74
C VAL A 227 7.36 5.26 -18.79
N GLU A 228 7.67 5.80 -19.95
CA GLU A 228 7.90 7.24 -20.14
C GLU A 228 6.61 8.04 -19.99
N THR A 229 6.60 9.02 -19.08
CA THR A 229 5.43 9.85 -18.77
C THR A 229 5.03 10.74 -19.94
N GLN A 230 5.97 11.16 -20.79
CA GLN A 230 5.65 11.97 -21.97
C GLN A 230 4.84 11.18 -23.00
N ARG A 231 5.18 9.91 -23.21
CA ARG A 231 4.46 9.01 -24.12
C ARG A 231 3.17 8.48 -23.52
N TYR A 232 3.16 8.22 -22.21
CA TYR A 232 2.01 7.74 -21.46
C TYR A 232 1.78 8.59 -20.20
N PRO A 233 1.10 9.75 -20.33
CA PRO A 233 0.76 10.56 -19.18
C PRO A 233 -0.02 9.75 -18.14
N TYR A 234 0.29 9.96 -16.86
CA TYR A 234 -0.35 9.21 -15.78
C TYR A 234 -1.78 9.72 -15.54
N THR A 235 -2.73 9.21 -16.33
CA THR A 235 -4.18 9.47 -16.22
C THR A 235 -4.94 8.16 -15.96
N HIS A 236 -6.25 8.26 -15.73
CA HIS A 236 -7.03 7.07 -15.46
C HIS A 236 -7.03 6.11 -16.64
N GLU A 237 -7.34 6.68 -17.79
CA GLU A 237 -7.54 6.02 -19.08
C GLU A 237 -6.23 5.37 -19.53
N ASN A 238 -5.11 6.06 -19.39
CA ASN A 238 -3.80 5.52 -19.77
C ASN A 238 -3.37 4.35 -18.87
N ASN A 239 -3.68 4.40 -17.57
CA ASN A 239 -3.43 3.27 -16.67
C ASN A 239 -4.24 2.03 -17.07
N VAL A 240 -5.53 2.20 -17.38
CA VAL A 240 -6.39 1.10 -17.85
C VAL A 240 -5.88 0.57 -19.19
N ARG A 241 -5.59 1.46 -20.14
CA ARG A 241 -5.08 1.11 -21.46
C ARG A 241 -3.75 0.35 -21.40
N LEU A 242 -2.80 0.80 -20.58
CA LEU A 242 -1.53 0.09 -20.40
C LEU A 242 -1.74 -1.31 -19.82
N ASN A 243 -2.61 -1.45 -18.83
CA ASN A 243 -2.95 -2.75 -18.26
C ASN A 243 -3.58 -3.70 -19.30
N ASP A 244 -4.43 -3.18 -20.18
CA ASP A 244 -5.01 -3.97 -21.28
C ASP A 244 -3.96 -4.35 -22.32
N ILE A 245 -3.04 -3.44 -22.67
CA ILE A 245 -1.89 -3.74 -23.55
C ILE A 245 -1.04 -4.86 -22.96
N PHE A 246 -0.75 -4.80 -21.65
CA PHE A 246 0.01 -5.85 -20.97
C PHE A 246 -0.74 -7.18 -20.98
N ARG A 247 -2.05 -7.18 -20.73
CA ARG A 247 -2.87 -8.39 -20.78
C ARG A 247 -2.93 -9.02 -22.16
N GLU A 248 -2.96 -8.21 -23.22
CA GLU A 248 -2.99 -8.69 -24.59
C GLU A 248 -1.63 -9.20 -25.07
N LYS A 249 -0.55 -8.49 -24.73
CA LYS A 249 0.77 -8.72 -25.33
C LYS A 249 1.74 -9.50 -24.46
N LEU A 250 1.59 -9.51 -23.14
CA LEU A 250 2.49 -10.21 -22.24
C LEU A 250 1.90 -11.57 -21.84
N PRO A 251 2.55 -12.69 -22.17
CA PRO A 251 2.05 -14.00 -21.79
C PRO A 251 2.07 -14.17 -20.28
N ARG A 252 1.02 -14.79 -19.74
CA ARG A 252 0.87 -15.13 -18.30
C ARG A 252 0.86 -13.89 -17.39
N TYR A 253 0.65 -12.70 -17.95
CA TYR A 253 0.49 -11.47 -17.21
C TYR A 253 -0.76 -11.56 -16.34
N ARG A 254 -0.60 -11.18 -15.06
CA ARG A 254 -1.69 -11.19 -14.09
C ARG A 254 -2.15 -9.77 -13.79
N GLU A 255 -1.25 -8.96 -13.26
CA GLU A 255 -1.53 -7.61 -12.79
C GLU A 255 -0.23 -6.79 -12.72
N ASN A 256 -0.35 -5.48 -12.47
CA ASN A 256 0.80 -4.63 -12.18
C ASN A 256 0.44 -3.59 -11.13
N VAL A 257 1.44 -3.20 -10.34
CA VAL A 257 1.33 -2.13 -9.34
C VAL A 257 2.30 -1.01 -9.66
N VAL A 258 1.92 0.23 -9.35
CA VAL A 258 2.79 1.40 -9.51
C VAL A 258 3.64 1.54 -8.26
N VAL A 259 4.95 1.34 -8.39
CA VAL A 259 5.89 1.41 -7.26
C VAL A 259 6.56 2.77 -7.13
N ARG A 260 6.58 3.57 -8.20
CA ARG A 260 7.08 4.95 -8.19
C ARG A 260 6.53 5.76 -9.36
N ARG A 261 6.19 7.01 -9.09
CA ARG A 261 5.87 8.03 -10.10
C ARG A 261 6.94 9.11 -10.07
N GLY A 262 7.50 9.44 -11.22
CA GLY A 262 8.39 10.57 -11.43
C GLY A 262 7.90 11.48 -12.53
N GLU A 263 8.65 12.54 -12.77
CA GLU A 263 8.37 13.50 -13.85
C GLU A 263 8.53 12.84 -15.22
N ASN A 264 9.65 12.14 -15.42
CA ASN A 264 9.99 11.54 -16.72
C ASN A 264 9.46 10.11 -16.87
N PHE A 265 9.37 9.36 -15.78
CA PHE A 265 9.00 7.94 -15.84
C PHE A 265 8.05 7.53 -14.72
N VAL A 266 7.23 6.52 -15.02
CA VAL A 266 6.46 5.74 -14.06
C VAL A 266 7.06 4.34 -13.99
N VAL A 267 7.39 3.89 -12.79
CA VAL A 267 7.94 2.57 -12.51
C VAL A 267 6.83 1.68 -11.99
N ARG A 268 6.66 0.53 -12.64
CA ARG A 268 5.68 -0.49 -12.29
C ARG A 268 6.37 -1.79 -11.98
N LEU A 269 5.74 -2.58 -11.11
CA LEU A 269 6.07 -3.97 -10.92
C LEU A 269 4.93 -4.79 -11.54
N ALA A 270 5.23 -5.53 -12.60
CA ALA A 270 4.29 -6.42 -13.27
C ALA A 270 4.47 -7.85 -12.75
N HIS A 271 3.36 -8.52 -12.43
CA HIS A 271 3.32 -9.86 -11.89
C HIS A 271 2.77 -10.85 -12.90
N PHE A 272 3.28 -12.07 -12.81
CA PHE A 272 2.93 -13.17 -13.71
C PHE A 272 2.59 -14.41 -12.90
N ASP A 273 1.71 -15.27 -13.42
CA ASP A 273 1.35 -16.52 -12.74
C ASP A 273 2.55 -17.46 -12.54
N ASN A 274 3.57 -17.31 -13.38
CA ASN A 274 4.83 -18.04 -13.34
C ASN A 274 5.86 -17.29 -14.25
N ALA A 275 6.40 -16.16 -13.82
CA ALA A 275 7.63 -15.66 -14.46
C ALA A 275 8.80 -16.46 -13.92
N ASP A 276 9.34 -17.35 -14.73
CA ASP A 276 10.68 -17.88 -14.53
C ASP A 276 11.65 -17.10 -15.43
N ASP A 277 12.94 -17.39 -15.29
CA ASP A 277 13.96 -16.83 -16.18
C ASP A 277 13.63 -17.09 -17.66
N GLN A 278 12.83 -18.14 -17.98
CA GLN A 278 12.42 -18.43 -19.35
C GLN A 278 11.47 -17.37 -19.90
N LEU A 279 10.51 -16.86 -19.10
CA LEU A 279 9.64 -15.77 -19.53
C LEU A 279 10.46 -14.52 -19.88
N TYR A 280 11.41 -14.16 -19.02
CA TYR A 280 12.29 -13.01 -19.30
C TYR A 280 13.10 -13.23 -20.59
N GLN A 281 13.72 -14.41 -20.77
CA GLN A 281 14.46 -14.72 -21.99
C GLN A 281 13.56 -14.75 -23.23
N GLN A 282 12.33 -15.27 -23.12
CA GLN A 282 11.36 -15.27 -24.20
C GLN A 282 11.03 -13.83 -24.63
N LEU A 283 10.65 -12.97 -23.69
CA LEU A 283 10.34 -11.57 -23.96
C LEU A 283 11.56 -10.85 -24.56
N ARG A 284 12.77 -11.14 -24.08
CA ARG A 284 14.01 -10.60 -24.63
C ARG A 284 14.25 -11.02 -26.08
N ILE A 285 14.00 -12.28 -26.43
CA ILE A 285 14.14 -12.79 -27.81
C ILE A 285 13.07 -12.18 -28.72
N GLU A 286 11.81 -12.12 -28.28
CA GLU A 286 10.71 -11.55 -29.07
C GLU A 286 10.92 -10.06 -29.37
N ASN A 287 11.71 -9.36 -28.55
CA ASN A 287 12.02 -7.94 -28.69
C ASN A 287 13.41 -7.64 -29.27
N CYS A 288 13.95 -8.52 -30.12
CA CYS A 288 15.25 -8.32 -30.78
C CYS A 288 15.32 -7.10 -31.73
N GLN A 289 14.18 -6.56 -32.17
CA GLN A 289 14.12 -5.36 -33.01
C GLN A 289 13.96 -4.11 -32.13
N ARG A 290 15.07 -3.65 -31.56
CA ARG A 290 15.12 -2.44 -30.74
C ARG A 290 15.32 -1.20 -31.61
N ASN A 291 14.67 -0.10 -31.25
CA ASN A 291 14.94 1.21 -31.81
C ASN A 291 15.25 2.17 -30.66
N VAL A 292 16.52 2.13 -30.21
CA VAL A 292 17.03 2.88 -29.05
C VAL A 292 18.27 3.66 -29.45
N THR A 293 18.52 4.80 -28.79
CA THR A 293 19.75 5.57 -29.02
C THR A 293 20.94 4.87 -28.33
N PRO A 294 22.20 5.15 -28.72
CA PRO A 294 23.37 4.58 -28.07
C PRO A 294 23.42 4.84 -26.55
N GLU A 295 22.93 5.99 -26.11
CA GLU A 295 22.86 6.35 -24.69
C GLU A 295 21.84 5.46 -23.94
N THR A 296 20.65 5.28 -24.51
CA THR A 296 19.64 4.37 -23.94
C THR A 296 20.13 2.92 -23.94
N GLU A 297 20.83 2.50 -24.99
CA GLU A 297 21.41 1.16 -25.09
C GLU A 297 22.46 0.91 -23.99
N ALA A 298 23.33 1.88 -23.71
CA ALA A 298 24.32 1.77 -22.63
C ALA A 298 23.65 1.63 -21.24
N VAL A 299 22.59 2.40 -20.97
CA VAL A 299 21.80 2.28 -19.73
C VAL A 299 21.13 0.90 -19.66
N MET A 300 20.56 0.44 -20.78
CA MET A 300 19.92 -0.87 -20.84
C MET A 300 20.90 -2.01 -20.57
N GLU A 301 22.10 -1.96 -21.16
CA GLU A 301 23.16 -2.93 -20.90
C GLU A 301 23.63 -2.89 -19.45
N GLU A 302 23.79 -1.69 -18.88
CA GLU A 302 24.27 -1.52 -17.51
C GLU A 302 23.32 -2.16 -16.48
N PHE A 303 22.01 -2.03 -16.68
CA PHE A 303 20.99 -2.46 -15.73
C PHE A 303 20.24 -3.74 -16.14
N GLY A 304 20.60 -4.34 -17.28
CA GLY A 304 19.93 -5.52 -17.80
C GLY A 304 18.48 -5.25 -18.18
N LEU A 305 18.23 -4.12 -18.85
CA LEU A 305 16.92 -3.75 -19.36
C LEU A 305 16.77 -4.14 -20.84
N GLU A 306 15.52 -4.31 -21.23
CA GLU A 306 15.06 -4.63 -22.57
C GLU A 306 13.96 -3.65 -22.97
N GLN A 307 13.77 -3.43 -24.27
CA GLN A 307 12.69 -2.57 -24.76
C GLN A 307 11.51 -3.44 -25.18
N PHE A 308 10.32 -3.10 -24.68
CA PHE A 308 9.09 -3.76 -25.06
C PHE A 308 8.60 -3.22 -26.41
N GLN A 309 8.85 -4.00 -27.47
CA GLN A 309 8.49 -3.70 -28.85
C GLN A 309 8.86 -2.25 -29.23
N GLN A 310 8.05 -1.64 -30.09
CA GLN A 310 8.16 -0.21 -30.43
C GLN A 310 7.42 0.69 -29.42
N GLU A 311 6.97 0.15 -28.28
CA GLU A 311 6.14 0.88 -27.30
C GLU A 311 6.96 1.84 -26.43
N GLY A 312 8.29 1.79 -26.48
CA GLY A 312 9.15 2.67 -25.68
C GLY A 312 9.04 2.40 -24.18
N ILE A 313 8.57 1.21 -23.79
CA ILE A 313 8.51 0.77 -22.40
C ILE A 313 9.75 -0.08 -22.15
N LEU A 314 10.56 0.24 -21.14
CA LEU A 314 11.68 -0.61 -20.76
C LEU A 314 11.22 -1.65 -19.74
N PHE A 315 11.81 -2.83 -19.77
CA PHE A 315 11.54 -3.87 -18.78
C PHE A 315 12.81 -4.60 -18.35
N GLY A 316 12.81 -5.12 -17.13
CA GLY A 316 13.94 -5.88 -16.61
C GLY A 316 13.57 -6.73 -15.40
N LEU A 317 14.44 -7.68 -15.07
CA LEU A 317 14.33 -8.39 -13.79
C LEU A 317 14.52 -7.40 -12.63
N PRO A 318 13.77 -7.53 -11.52
CA PRO A 318 13.89 -6.66 -10.35
C PRO A 318 15.18 -6.98 -9.59
N THR A 319 16.34 -6.69 -10.17
CA THR A 319 17.64 -6.91 -9.52
C THR A 319 17.92 -5.81 -8.50
N TRP A 320 18.73 -6.11 -7.48
CA TRP A 320 19.15 -5.11 -6.48
C TRP A 320 19.74 -3.85 -7.14
N LYS A 321 20.58 -4.03 -8.17
CA LYS A 321 21.22 -2.92 -8.90
C LYS A 321 20.16 -2.04 -9.59
N LEU A 322 19.20 -2.64 -10.29
CA LEU A 322 18.14 -1.90 -10.97
C LEU A 322 17.22 -1.18 -9.98
N VAL A 323 16.78 -1.86 -8.91
CA VAL A 323 15.95 -1.27 -7.85
C VAL A 323 16.65 -0.05 -7.23
N GLN A 324 17.94 -0.17 -6.91
CA GLN A 324 18.72 0.92 -6.33
C GLN A 324 18.87 2.11 -7.30
N ALA A 325 19.10 1.83 -8.59
CA ALA A 325 19.20 2.87 -9.62
C ALA A 325 17.89 3.64 -9.80
N LEU A 326 16.77 2.92 -9.84
CA LEU A 326 15.43 3.52 -9.91
C LEU A 326 15.10 4.32 -8.65
N ASP A 327 15.54 3.86 -7.46
CA ASP A 327 15.32 4.60 -6.22
C ASP A 327 16.05 5.95 -6.21
N LEU A 328 17.24 5.98 -6.81
CA LEU A 328 18.07 7.18 -6.88
C LEU A 328 17.80 8.05 -8.11
N TRP A 329 16.84 7.68 -8.97
CA TRP A 329 16.62 8.31 -10.28
C TRP A 329 17.91 8.41 -11.13
N LYS A 330 18.71 7.34 -11.15
CA LYS A 330 19.99 7.29 -11.87
C LYS A 330 19.88 6.59 -13.24
N LEU A 331 18.69 6.55 -13.83
CA LEU A 331 18.44 5.98 -15.15
C LEU A 331 18.36 7.06 -16.22
#